data_AF-A0A933YJL4-F1
#
_entry.id   AF-A0A933YJL4-F1
#
_cell.length_a   1.000
_cell.length_b   1.000
_cell.length_c   1.000
_cell.angle_alpha   90.00
_cell.angle_beta   90.00
_cell.angle_gamma   90.00
#
_symmetry.space_group_name_H-M   'P 1'
#
loop_
_entity.id
_entity.type
_entity.pdbx_description
1 polymer ?
#
loop_
_entity_poly.entity_id
_entity_poly.type
_entity_poly.pdbx_seq_one_letter_code
_entity_poly.pdbx_strand_id
1 'polypeptide(L)'
;MAKSNTAFMKPMNISDELAEVVGPGPMPRSEVVKKLWIYIKKNNLQDPSNKRNINADAALKKVFGGKAVVNMFEMTKLVSKHLS
;
A
#
# COMPACT_ATOMS: atom_id res chain seq x y z
N MET A 1 -10.57 -10.16 -28.20
CA MET A 1 -10.73 -8.94 -27.39
C MET A 1 -10.54 -9.31 -25.93
N ALA A 2 -9.44 -8.90 -25.30
CA ALA A 2 -9.19 -9.19 -23.89
C ALA A 2 -10.32 -8.56 -23.07
N LYS A 3 -11.04 -9.37 -22.27
CA LYS A 3 -12.00 -8.87 -21.28
C LYS A 3 -11.23 -7.91 -20.38
N SER A 4 -11.41 -6.62 -20.60
CA SER A 4 -10.87 -5.56 -19.76
C SER A 4 -11.32 -5.86 -18.33
N ASN A 5 -10.36 -6.20 -17.48
CA ASN A 5 -10.62 -6.63 -16.12
C ASN A 5 -10.98 -5.38 -15.28
N THR A 6 -12.18 -4.87 -15.49
CA THR A 6 -12.70 -3.57 -15.00
C THR A 6 -12.66 -3.46 -13.48
N ALA A 7 -12.69 -4.59 -12.76
CA ALA A 7 -12.58 -4.64 -11.31
C ALA A 7 -11.25 -4.04 -10.77
N PHE A 8 -10.15 -4.15 -11.51
CA PHE A 8 -8.84 -3.62 -11.09
C PHE A 8 -8.68 -2.12 -11.33
N MET A 9 -9.55 -1.54 -12.18
CA MET A 9 -9.56 -0.11 -12.53
C MET A 9 -10.63 0.66 -11.75
N LYS A 10 -11.39 -0.01 -10.88
CA LYS A 10 -12.38 0.65 -10.02
C LYS A 10 -11.65 1.66 -9.12
N PRO A 11 -11.99 2.96 -9.20
CA PRO A 11 -11.47 3.95 -8.28
C PRO A 11 -11.91 3.60 -6.86
N MET A 12 -10.95 3.50 -5.96
CA MET A 12 -11.20 3.25 -4.54
C MET A 12 -10.97 4.55 -3.78
N ASN A 13 -11.82 4.82 -2.80
CA ASN A 13 -11.56 5.86 -1.83
C ASN A 13 -10.40 5.43 -0.93
N ILE A 14 -9.61 6.40 -0.51
CA ILE A 14 -8.38 6.18 0.26
C ILE A 14 -8.56 6.87 1.60
N SER A 15 -8.30 6.17 2.70
CA SER A 15 -8.34 6.80 4.01
C SER A 15 -7.23 7.85 4.17
N ASP A 16 -7.43 8.79 5.08
CA ASP A 16 -6.47 9.88 5.32
C ASP A 16 -5.07 9.36 5.67
N GLU A 17 -4.98 8.25 6.44
CA GLU A 17 -3.69 7.66 6.81
C GLU A 17 -2.94 7.07 5.61
N LEU A 18 -3.67 6.44 4.69
CA LEU A 18 -3.06 5.90 3.47
C LEU A 18 -2.73 7.03 2.48
N ALA A 19 -3.53 8.10 2.45
CA ALA A 19 -3.28 9.26 1.62
C ALA A 19 -1.99 10.01 1.98
N GLU A 20 -1.54 9.98 3.25
CA GLU A 20 -0.22 10.49 3.64
C GLU A 20 0.94 9.80 2.87
N VAL A 21 0.73 8.54 2.46
CA VAL A 21 1.76 7.70 1.82
C VAL A 21 1.61 7.66 0.30
N VAL A 22 0.39 7.47 -0.21
CA VAL A 22 0.10 7.29 -1.64
C VAL A 22 -0.53 8.52 -2.30
N GLY A 23 -0.78 9.59 -1.54
CA GLY A 23 -1.52 10.76 -1.97
C GLY A 23 -3.04 10.57 -1.90
N PRO A 24 -3.80 11.67 -2.00
CA PRO A 24 -5.26 11.63 -1.94
C PRO A 24 -5.87 10.84 -3.11
N GLY A 25 -6.98 10.16 -2.83
CA GLY A 25 -7.77 9.43 -3.81
C GLY A 25 -8.86 10.27 -4.48
N PRO A 26 -9.76 9.63 -5.27
CA PRO A 26 -9.85 8.19 -5.47
C PRO A 26 -8.83 7.68 -6.50
N MET A 27 -8.27 6.49 -6.28
CA MET A 27 -7.39 5.82 -7.26
C MET A 27 -7.55 4.30 -7.26
N PRO A 28 -7.23 3.60 -8.36
CA PRO A 28 -7.37 2.15 -8.43
C PRO A 28 -6.41 1.42 -7.49
N ARG A 29 -6.80 0.22 -7.03
CA ARG A 29 -5.96 -0.61 -6.13
C ARG A 29 -4.56 -0.88 -6.70
N SER A 30 -4.44 -1.04 -8.02
CA SER A 30 -3.15 -1.22 -8.70
C SER A 30 -2.23 0.00 -8.54
N GLU A 31 -2.80 1.20 -8.63
CA GLU A 31 -2.08 2.46 -8.45
C GLU A 31 -1.65 2.64 -6.98
N VAL A 32 -2.53 2.34 -6.03
CA VAL A 32 -2.22 2.36 -4.58
C VAL A 32 -1.00 1.49 -4.30
N VAL A 33 -1.01 0.23 -4.75
CA VAL A 33 0.11 -0.70 -4.53
C VAL A 33 1.39 -0.20 -5.19
N LYS A 34 1.30 0.37 -6.41
CA LYS A 34 2.46 0.95 -7.10
C LYS A 34 3.07 2.11 -6.30
N LYS A 35 2.25 3.07 -5.87
CA LYS A 35 2.70 4.22 -5.07
C LYS A 35 3.28 3.80 -3.72
N LEU A 36 2.67 2.81 -3.08
CA LEU A 36 3.18 2.24 -1.84
C LEU A 36 4.59 1.65 -2.01
N TRP A 37 4.84 0.89 -3.08
CA TRP A 37 6.18 0.37 -3.37
C TRP A 37 7.20 1.46 -3.70
N ILE A 38 6.77 2.51 -4.41
CA ILE A 38 7.61 3.69 -4.66
C ILE A 38 8.02 4.32 -3.32
N TYR A 39 7.06 4.50 -2.41
CA TYR A 39 7.33 5.04 -1.07
C TYR A 39 8.28 4.15 -0.26
N ILE A 40 8.02 2.85 -0.20
CA ILE A 40 8.86 1.87 0.52
C ILE A 40 10.30 1.92 0.01
N LYS A 41 10.50 1.93 -1.31
CA LYS A 41 11.84 1.99 -1.91
C LYS A 41 12.51 3.35 -1.69
N LYS A 42 11.78 4.45 -1.88
CA LYS A 42 12.30 5.82 -1.68
C LYS A 42 12.82 6.02 -0.26
N ASN A 43 12.14 5.43 0.73
CA ASN A 43 12.49 5.53 2.15
C ASN A 43 13.36 4.36 2.65
N ASN A 44 13.86 3.49 1.76
CA ASN A 44 14.67 2.32 2.12
C ASN A 44 14.03 1.43 3.21
N LEU A 45 12.71 1.27 3.16
CA LEU A 45 11.92 0.54 4.15
C LEU A 45 11.83 -0.96 3.85
N GLN A 46 12.30 -1.41 2.69
CA GLN A 46 12.43 -2.84 2.41
C GLN A 46 13.62 -3.40 3.20
N ASP A 47 13.38 -4.48 3.95
CA ASP A 47 14.41 -5.11 4.76
C ASP A 47 15.53 -5.68 3.84
N PRO A 48 16.80 -5.28 4.04
CA PRO A 48 17.92 -5.70 3.20
C PRO A 48 18.29 -7.17 3.40
N SER A 49 18.04 -7.73 4.58
CA SER A 49 18.31 -9.13 4.93
C SER A 49 17.17 -10.04 4.51
N ASN A 50 15.93 -9.54 4.56
CA ASN A 50 14.75 -10.26 4.09
C ASN A 50 13.84 -9.37 3.25
N LYS A 51 14.06 -9.34 1.94
CA LYS A 51 13.30 -8.51 0.98
C LYS A 51 11.79 -8.74 0.95
N ARG A 52 11.26 -9.75 1.65
CA ARG A 52 9.82 -9.99 1.83
C ARG A 52 9.21 -9.12 2.93
N ASN A 53 10.04 -8.60 3.82
CA ASN A 53 9.65 -7.76 4.94
C ASN A 53 9.78 -6.27 4.59
N ILE A 54 8.88 -5.49 5.17
CA ILE A 54 8.81 -4.04 5.07
C ILE A 54 8.84 -3.51 6.50
N ASN A 55 9.87 -2.72 6.79
CA ASN A 55 10.04 -2.00 8.04
C ASN A 55 9.20 -0.73 7.98
N ALA A 56 8.10 -0.72 8.73
CA ALA A 56 7.15 0.36 8.74
C ALA A 56 7.73 1.58 9.47
N ASP A 57 7.75 2.72 8.79
CA ASP A 57 8.00 4.02 9.40
C ASP A 57 6.75 4.54 10.14
N ALA A 58 6.80 5.76 10.68
CA ALA A 58 5.69 6.32 11.42
C ALA A 58 4.37 6.39 10.60
N ALA A 59 4.46 6.70 9.31
CA ALA A 59 3.31 6.78 8.42
C ALA A 59 2.76 5.38 8.10
N LEU A 60 3.62 4.44 7.69
CA LEU A 60 3.21 3.07 7.39
C LEU A 60 2.70 2.32 8.62
N LYS A 61 3.17 2.64 9.82
CA LYS A 61 2.62 2.07 11.06
C LYS A 61 1.15 2.41 11.21
N LYS A 62 0.70 3.63 10.87
CA LYS A 62 -0.73 3.99 10.91
C LYS A 62 -1.54 3.09 9.96
N VAL A 63 -1.05 2.88 8.74
CA VAL A 63 -1.68 2.03 7.72
C VAL A 63 -1.63 0.54 8.06
N PHE A 64 -0.58 0.09 8.75
CA PHE A 64 -0.39 -1.32 9.10
C PHE A 64 -0.96 -1.70 10.48
N GLY A 65 -1.74 -0.82 11.10
CA GLY A 65 -2.34 -1.06 12.41
C GLY A 65 -1.32 -1.17 13.54
N GLY A 66 -0.28 -0.35 13.49
CA GLY A 66 0.80 -0.26 14.49
C GLY A 66 1.94 -1.26 14.30
N LYS A 67 1.84 -2.17 13.31
CA LYS A 67 2.90 -3.16 13.06
C LYS A 67 4.19 -2.50 12.56
N ALA A 68 5.29 -2.78 13.25
CA ALA A 68 6.61 -2.26 12.89
C ALA A 68 7.24 -3.00 11.70
N VAL A 69 6.92 -4.28 11.52
CA VAL A 69 7.37 -5.07 10.37
C VAL A 69 6.15 -5.80 9.80
N VAL A 70 5.98 -5.71 8.49
CA VAL A 70 4.95 -6.46 7.76
C VAL A 70 5.56 -7.18 6.58
N ASN A 71 5.04 -8.35 6.25
CA ASN A 71 5.39 -8.99 4.98
C ASN A 71 4.49 -8.52 3.83
N MET A 72 4.85 -8.87 2.59
CA MET A 72 4.08 -8.48 1.39
C MET A 72 2.61 -8.96 1.41
N PHE A 73 2.30 -10.13 1.99
CA PHE A 73 0.92 -10.62 2.08
C PHE A 73 0.10 -9.80 3.08
N GLU A 74 0.67 -9.57 4.27
CA GLU A 74 0.05 -8.73 5.30
C GLU A 74 -0.16 -7.30 4.81
N MET A 75 0.81 -6.73 4.12
CA MET A 75 0.72 -5.40 3.51
C MET A 75 -0.56 -5.29 2.66
N THR A 76 -0.80 -6.22 1.73
CA THR A 76 -1.98 -6.14 0.86
C THR A 76 -3.30 -6.28 1.61
N LYS A 77 -3.33 -7.07 2.70
CA LYS A 77 -4.50 -7.27 3.55
C LYS A 77 -4.78 -6.06 4.43
N LEU A 78 -3.74 -5.43 4.96
CA LEU A 78 -3.86 -4.23 5.81
C LEU A 78 -4.27 -3.03 4.96
N VAL A 79 -3.59 -2.80 3.85
CA VAL A 79 -3.91 -1.71 2.90
C VAL A 79 -5.34 -1.82 2.39
N SER A 80 -5.86 -3.04 2.15
CA SER A 80 -7.25 -3.18 1.68
C SER A 80 -8.31 -2.68 2.66
N LYS A 81 -7.99 -2.53 3.95
CA LYS A 81 -8.91 -1.95 4.93
C LYS A 81 -9.05 -0.43 4.80
N HIS A 82 -8.08 0.20 4.13
CA HIS A 82 -8.04 1.64 3.87
C HIS A 82 -8.61 2.00 2.49
N LEU A 83 -9.19 1.02 1.79
CA LEU A 83 -9.79 1.17 0.46
C LEU A 83 -11.29 0.85 0.54
N SER A 84 -12.14 1.79 0.11
CA SER A 84 -13.61 1.62 0.05
C SER A 84 -14.21 1.97 -1.31
#